data_AF-A0A246NCR1-F1
#
_entry.id   AF-A0A246NCR1-F1
#
_cell.length_a   1.000
_cell.length_b   1.000
_cell.length_c   1.000
_cell.angle_alpha   90.00
_cell.angle_beta   90.00
_cell.angle_gamma   90.00
#
_symmetry.space_group_name_H-M   'P 1'
#
loop_
_entity.id
_entity.type
_entity.pdbx_description
1 polymer ?
#
loop_
_entity_poly.entity_id
_entity_poly.type
_entity_poly.pdbx_seq_one_letter_code
_entity_poly.pdbx_strand_id
1 'polypeptide(L)'
;MNILPNREMLKEVIQQLNAGVVSRSQVSEWAFSIIDDEEIRVTDQIVWKTLECLGAVDIPSTDRDYLYGTDDFIDWLKSLDE
;
A
#
# COMPACT_ATOMS: atom_id res chain seq x y z
N MET A 1 7.65 -19.28 -2.96
CA MET A 1 8.62 -18.19 -2.78
C MET A 1 7.88 -17.10 -2.03
N ASN A 2 8.17 -16.90 -0.74
CA ASN A 2 7.59 -15.78 0.01
C ASN A 2 8.29 -14.52 -0.50
N ILE A 3 7.58 -13.73 -1.31
CA ILE A 3 8.10 -12.46 -1.81
C ILE A 3 7.99 -11.47 -0.66
N LEU A 4 9.14 -11.12 -0.06
CA LEU A 4 9.16 -10.10 0.97
C LEU A 4 8.88 -8.73 0.33
N PRO A 5 7.88 -7.99 0.84
CA PRO A 5 7.61 -6.65 0.35
C PRO A 5 8.82 -5.77 0.57
N ASN A 6 9.15 -4.99 -0.45
CA ASN A 6 10.24 -4.04 -0.44
C ASN A 6 9.77 -2.72 -1.05
N ARG A 7 10.61 -1.69 -0.97
CA ARG A 7 10.26 -0.35 -1.39
C ARG A 7 9.89 -0.27 -2.88
N GLU A 8 10.65 -0.91 -3.76
CA GLU A 8 10.39 -0.88 -5.21
C GLU A 8 9.06 -1.55 -5.54
N MET A 9 8.78 -2.70 -4.91
CA MET A 9 7.50 -3.39 -5.06
C MET A 9 6.32 -2.52 -4.60
N LEU A 10 6.45 -1.81 -3.48
CA LEU A 10 5.41 -0.87 -3.02
C LEU A 10 5.23 0.30 -3.98
N LYS A 11 6.32 0.87 -4.52
CA LYS A 11 6.25 1.95 -5.51
C LYS A 11 5.49 1.51 -6.76
N GLU A 12 5.78 0.33 -7.29
CA GLU A 12 5.06 -0.21 -8.45
C GLU A 12 3.56 -0.37 -8.15
N VAL A 13 3.21 -0.92 -7.00
CA VAL A 13 1.81 -1.08 -6.58
C VAL A 13 1.10 0.28 -6.47
N ILE A 14 1.72 1.27 -5.84
CA ILE A 14 1.14 2.61 -5.70
C ILE A 14 0.99 3.29 -7.06
N GLN A 15 1.96 3.14 -7.97
CA GLN A 15 1.88 3.69 -9.32
C GLN A 15 0.75 3.05 -10.14
N GLN A 16 0.59 1.72 -10.07
CA GLN A 16 -0.49 1.01 -10.73
C GLN A 16 -1.87 1.38 -10.15
N LEU A 17 -1.95 1.55 -8.82
CA LEU A 17 -3.16 2.01 -8.16
C LEU A 17 -3.54 3.42 -8.60
N ASN A 18 -2.59 4.35 -8.61
CA ASN A 18 -2.82 5.73 -9.02
C ASN A 18 -3.17 5.84 -10.52
N ALA A 19 -2.66 4.95 -11.35
CA ALA A 19 -3.01 4.84 -12.77
C ALA A 19 -4.37 4.14 -13.01
N GLY A 20 -5.01 3.59 -11.98
CA GLY A 20 -6.25 2.82 -12.09
C GLY A 20 -6.08 1.45 -12.76
N VAL A 21 -4.85 0.95 -12.87
CA VAL A 21 -4.53 -0.38 -13.43
C VAL A 21 -4.97 -1.49 -12.48
N VAL A 22 -4.80 -1.27 -11.17
CA VAL A 22 -5.32 -2.13 -10.10
C VAL A 22 -6.34 -1.37 -9.27
N SER A 23 -7.36 -2.07 -8.79
CA SER A 23 -8.39 -1.47 -7.94
C SER A 23 -7.94 -1.35 -6.48
N ARG A 24 -8.54 -0.41 -5.75
CA ARG A 24 -8.30 -0.21 -4.31
C ARG A 24 -8.54 -1.49 -3.50
N SER A 25 -9.64 -2.22 -3.78
CA SER A 25 -9.95 -3.46 -3.08
C SER A 25 -8.92 -4.56 -3.34
N GLN A 26 -8.42 -4.69 -4.58
CA GLN A 26 -7.34 -5.64 -4.88
C GLN A 26 -6.05 -5.32 -4.11
N VAL A 27 -5.69 -4.03 -4.04
CA VAL A 27 -4.49 -3.60 -3.30
C VAL A 27 -4.67 -3.77 -1.80
N SER A 28 -5.85 -3.44 -1.26
CA SER A 28 -6.20 -3.64 0.15
C SER A 28 -6.11 -5.11 0.55
N GLU A 29 -6.76 -6.00 -0.19
CA GLU A 29 -6.74 -7.45 0.06
C GLU A 29 -5.32 -8.02 -0.04
N TRP A 30 -4.54 -7.60 -1.04
CA TRP A 30 -3.14 -8.00 -1.17
C TRP A 30 -2.30 -7.54 0.03
N ALA A 31 -2.42 -6.29 0.46
CA ALA A 31 -1.66 -5.77 1.59
C ALA A 31 -2.06 -6.48 2.90
N PHE A 32 -3.36 -6.73 3.11
CA PHE A 32 -3.83 -7.52 4.24
C PHE A 32 -3.27 -8.94 4.23
N SER A 33 -3.22 -9.60 3.08
CA SER A 33 -2.66 -10.96 2.99
C SER A 33 -1.19 -11.03 3.42
N ILE A 34 -0.43 -9.94 3.22
CA ILE A 34 0.97 -9.83 3.65
C ILE A 34 1.05 -9.55 5.16
N ILE A 35 0.18 -8.68 5.68
CA ILE A 35 0.14 -8.30 7.10
C ILE A 35 -0.30 -9.48 7.97
N ASP A 36 -1.26 -10.28 7.51
CA ASP A 36 -1.80 -11.45 8.22
C ASP A 36 -0.85 -12.67 8.18
N ASP A 37 0.10 -12.70 7.24
CA ASP A 37 1.07 -13.78 7.12
C ASP A 37 2.16 -13.71 8.21
N GLU A 38 2.07 -14.61 9.20
CA GLU A 38 2.99 -14.69 10.33
C GLU A 38 4.44 -15.03 9.93
N GLU A 39 4.68 -15.59 8.73
CA GLU A 39 6.02 -15.90 8.21
C GLU A 39 6.70 -14.67 7.62
N ILE A 40 5.94 -13.67 7.19
CA ILE A 40 6.49 -12.45 6.61
C ILE A 40 6.98 -11.51 7.73
N ARG A 41 8.27 -11.16 7.66
CA ARG A 41 8.91 -10.24 8.59
C ARG A 41 9.46 -9.04 7.83
N VAL A 42 8.69 -7.96 7.82
CA VAL A 42 9.10 -6.68 7.23
C VAL A 42 9.87 -5.88 8.29
N THR A 43 11.18 -5.70 8.10
CA THR A 43 12.03 -4.95 9.03
C THR A 43 12.14 -3.47 8.70
N ASP A 44 11.90 -3.10 7.43
CA ASP A 44 11.85 -1.71 7.01
C ASP A 44 10.54 -1.06 7.48
N GLN A 45 10.66 -0.10 8.40
CA GLN A 45 9.50 0.58 8.99
C GLN A 45 8.70 1.40 7.98
N ILE A 46 9.35 1.95 6.95
CA ILE A 46 8.67 2.71 5.90
C ILE A 46 7.85 1.75 5.03
N VAL A 47 8.42 0.60 4.70
CA VAL A 47 7.70 -0.47 3.98
C VAL A 47 6.50 -0.95 4.79
N TRP A 48 6.68 -1.22 6.08
CA TRP A 48 5.59 -1.68 6.95
C TRP A 48 4.45 -0.66 7.07
N LYS A 49 4.79 0.61 7.37
CA LYS A 49 3.79 1.67 7.48
C LYS A 49 3.03 1.87 6.16
N THR A 50 3.73 1.79 5.03
CA THR A 50 3.09 1.90 3.72
C THR A 50 2.15 0.73 3.45
N LEU A 51 2.52 -0.50 3.84
CA LEU A 51 1.63 -1.67 3.75
C LEU A 51 0.35 -1.47 4.57
N GLU A 52 0.45 -0.96 5.80
CA GLU A 52 -0.72 -0.67 6.64
C GLU A 52 -1.65 0.34 5.96
N CYS A 53 -1.09 1.39 5.35
CA CYS A 53 -1.87 2.35 4.57
C CYS A 53 -2.53 1.71 3.35
N LEU A 54 -1.82 0.85 2.62
CA LEU A 54 -2.35 0.14 1.45
C LEU A 54 -3.45 -0.85 1.83
N GLY A 55 -3.34 -1.52 2.98
CA GLY A 55 -4.39 -2.37 3.54
C GLY A 55 -5.67 -1.59 3.89
N ALA A 56 -5.58 -0.27 4.05
CA ALA A 56 -6.73 0.58 4.35
C ALA A 56 -7.18 1.42 3.13
N VAL A 57 -6.65 1.15 1.93
CA VAL A 57 -6.83 2.03 0.77
C VAL A 57 -8.23 1.99 0.14
N ASP A 58 -9.02 0.98 0.49
CA ASP A 58 -10.41 0.81 0.06
C ASP A 58 -11.44 1.29 1.08
N ILE A 59 -11.01 1.84 2.22
CA ILE A 59 -11.90 2.37 3.25
C ILE A 59 -12.58 3.66 2.73
N PRO A 60 -13.92 3.72 2.71
CA PRO A 60 -14.64 4.93 2.32
C PRO A 60 -14.47 6.03 3.36
N SER A 61 -14.46 7.30 2.92
CA SER A 61 -14.50 8.45 3.84
C SER A 61 -15.92 8.98 4.01
N THR A 62 -16.10 9.90 4.96
CA THR A 62 -17.39 10.59 5.20
C THR A 62 -17.54 11.86 4.35
N ASP A 63 -16.42 12.49 3.99
CA ASP A 63 -16.32 13.77 3.27
C ASP A 63 -15.85 13.61 1.82
N ARG A 64 -15.39 12.42 1.44
CA ARG A 64 -14.76 12.06 0.15
C ARG A 64 -15.05 10.60 -0.19
N ASP A 65 -14.75 10.20 -1.43
CA ASP A 65 -14.97 8.83 -1.89
C ASP A 65 -14.20 7.79 -1.07
N TYR A 66 -12.94 8.09 -0.72
CA TYR A 66 -12.05 7.21 0.04
C TYR A 66 -11.24 7.98 1.08
N LEU A 67 -10.79 7.28 2.12
CA LEU A 67 -9.93 7.82 3.18
C LEU A 67 -8.62 8.36 2.62
N TYR A 68 -8.04 7.66 1.63
CA TYR A 68 -6.79 8.02 0.99
C TYR A 68 -6.98 8.40 -0.47
N GLY A 69 -6.37 9.50 -0.90
CA GLY A 69 -6.41 10.03 -2.25
C GLY A 69 -5.04 10.07 -2.94
N THR A 70 -5.01 10.71 -4.11
CA THR A 70 -3.79 10.86 -4.91
C THR A 70 -2.67 11.60 -4.15
N ASP A 71 -3.00 12.58 -3.32
CA ASP A 71 -2.01 13.30 -2.52
C ASP A 71 -1.29 12.36 -1.53
N ASP A 72 -2.04 11.48 -0.86
CA ASP A 72 -1.47 10.46 0.02
C ASP A 72 -0.53 9.51 -0.75
N PHE A 73 -0.93 9.09 -1.94
CA PHE A 73 -0.12 8.21 -2.79
C PHE A 73 1.22 8.85 -3.17
N ILE A 74 1.20 10.14 -3.49
CA ILE A 74 2.41 10.91 -3.80
C ILE A 74 3.33 10.99 -2.57
N ASP A 75 2.78 11.21 -1.39
CA ASP A 75 3.57 11.32 -0.16
C ASP A 75 4.17 9.96 0.28
N TRP A 76 3.45 8.87 0.05
CA TRP A 76 3.99 7.52 0.27
C TRP A 76 5.14 7.20 -0.69
N LEU A 77 5.00 7.56 -1.97
CA LEU A 77 6.07 7.40 -2.96
C LEU A 77 7.33 8.16 -2.55
N LYS A 78 7.20 9.43 -2.12
CA LYS A 78 8.34 10.21 -1.61
C LYS A 78 9.00 9.53 -0.41
N SER A 79 8.20 9.04 0.55
CA SER A 79 8.73 8.37 1.74
C SER A 79 9.54 7.12 1.39
N LEU A 80 9.16 6.40 0.32
CA LEU A 80 9.88 5.21 -0.15
C LEU A 80 11.19 5.53 -0.88
N ASP A 81 11.39 6.78 -1.33
CA ASP A 81 12.61 7.27 -1.97
C ASP A 81 13.68 7.80 -0.98
N GLU A 82 13.33 7.99 0.30
CA GLU A 82 14.24 8.50 1.37
C GLU A 82 15.20 7.43 1.94
#